data_AF-A0A0S6VUZ5-F1
#
_entry.id   AF-A0A0S6VUZ5-F1
#
_cell.length_a   1.000
_cell.length_b   1.000
_cell.length_c   1.000
_cell.angle_alpha   90.00
_cell.angle_beta   90.00
_cell.angle_gamma   90.00
#
_symmetry.space_group_name_H-M   'P 1'
#
loop_
_entity.id
_entity.type
_entity.pdbx_description
1 polymer ?
#
loop_
_entity_poly.entity_id
_entity_poly.type
_entity_poly.pdbx_seq_one_letter_code
_entity_poly.pdbx_strand_id
1 'polypeptide(L)'
;MFTPIDVKALTPYRLWIKYADGVQGEIDLAYLAGKGEFTLWNDETAFRQVKIGSGGELVWNEEVDLCADALYLKMTGKSPEDILELAAQVYAGLPDKEIQDIEKMSFDRGDFFNAEIEAELAQHTGVIPPDIDARQEYSDYLEEKHSRR
;
A
#
# COMPACT_ATOMS: atom_id res chain seq x y z
N MET A 1 1.07 6.57 5.68
CA MET A 1 1.78 5.31 5.91
C MET A 1 2.20 5.26 7.37
N PHE A 2 1.98 4.15 8.06
CA PHE A 2 2.30 4.00 9.48
C PHE A 2 3.75 3.54 9.64
N THR A 3 4.53 4.29 10.41
CA THR A 3 5.95 4.02 10.57
C THR A 3 6.22 3.25 11.85
N PRO A 4 6.62 1.97 11.80
CA PRO A 4 7.07 1.26 12.98
C PRO A 4 8.44 1.81 13.41
N ILE A 5 8.65 1.93 14.72
CA ILE A 5 9.89 2.45 15.32
C ILE A 5 10.54 1.47 16.30
N ASP A 6 9.81 0.45 16.76
CA ASP A 6 10.35 -0.63 17.59
C ASP A 6 9.52 -1.91 17.35
N VAL A 7 10.18 -3.06 17.41
CA VAL A 7 9.56 -4.38 17.24
C VAL A 7 10.24 -5.41 18.14
N LYS A 8 9.44 -6.27 18.77
CA LYS A 8 9.93 -7.34 19.66
C LYS A 8 9.16 -8.62 19.45
N ALA A 9 9.87 -9.73 19.26
CA ALA A 9 9.27 -11.06 19.31
C ALA A 9 9.09 -11.51 20.77
N LEU A 10 7.86 -11.79 21.17
CA LEU A 10 7.51 -12.14 22.55
C LEU A 10 7.51 -13.66 22.75
N THR A 11 6.43 -14.29 22.31
CA THR A 11 6.19 -15.74 22.30
C THR A 11 6.17 -16.24 20.86
N PRO A 12 6.17 -17.56 20.61
CA PRO A 12 6.05 -18.07 19.24
C PRO A 12 4.89 -17.39 18.52
N TYR A 13 5.17 -16.85 17.32
CA TYR A 13 4.23 -16.16 16.44
C TYR A 13 3.60 -14.86 16.96
N ARG A 14 4.07 -14.33 18.10
CA ARG A 14 3.58 -13.07 18.64
C ARG A 14 4.63 -11.97 18.58
N LEU A 15 4.22 -10.84 18.01
CA LEU A 15 5.04 -9.63 17.99
C LEU A 15 4.42 -8.54 18.85
N TRP A 16 5.28 -7.74 19.45
CA TRP A 16 4.94 -6.42 19.94
C TRP A 16 5.54 -5.39 19.00
N ILE A 17 4.74 -4.39 18.60
CA ILE A 17 5.15 -3.35 17.65
C ILE A 17 4.79 -2.00 18.25
N LYS A 18 5.68 -1.02 18.07
CA LYS A 18 5.42 0.40 18.39
C LYS A 18 5.60 1.25 17.15
N TYR A 19 4.64 2.14 16.92
CA TYR A 19 4.61 3.08 15.81
C TYR A 19 4.97 4.51 16.25
N ALA A 20 5.38 5.32 15.28
CA ALA A 20 5.80 6.70 15.48
C ALA A 20 4.68 7.62 16.01
N ASP A 21 3.42 7.28 15.74
CA ASP A 21 2.23 7.98 16.25
C ASP A 21 1.92 7.66 17.73
N GLY A 22 2.73 6.79 18.35
CA GLY A 22 2.58 6.35 19.74
C GLY A 22 1.70 5.12 19.92
N VAL A 23 1.04 4.62 18.86
CA VAL A 23 0.27 3.38 18.93
C VAL A 23 1.23 2.20 19.10
N GLN A 24 0.91 1.31 20.03
CA GLN A 24 1.68 0.11 20.29
C GLN A 24 0.76 -1.02 20.75
N GLY A 25 1.15 -2.25 20.47
CA GLY A 25 0.34 -3.41 20.80
C GLY A 25 0.97 -4.73 20.41
N GLU A 26 0.31 -5.80 20.83
CA GLU A 26 0.69 -7.17 20.48
C GLU A 26 -0.18 -7.67 19.33
N ILE A 27 0.43 -8.40 18.41
CA ILE A 27 -0.25 -9.06 17.29
C ILE A 27 0.10 -10.54 17.25
N ASP A 28 -0.94 -11.36 17.08
CA ASP A 28 -0.81 -12.80 16.89
C ASP A 28 -0.79 -13.14 15.40
N LEU A 29 0.29 -13.76 14.94
CA LEU A 29 0.56 -14.16 13.57
C LEU A 29 0.48 -15.68 13.38
N ALA A 30 0.01 -16.45 14.37
CA ALA A 30 -0.07 -17.91 14.29
C ALA A 30 -0.89 -18.41 13.08
N TYR A 31 -1.81 -17.59 12.56
CA TYR A 31 -2.62 -17.91 11.39
C TYR A 31 -1.82 -17.96 10.06
N LEU A 32 -0.62 -17.36 10.01
CA LEU A 32 0.29 -17.39 8.86
C LEU A 32 1.37 -18.46 9.01
N ALA A 33 1.72 -18.82 10.24
CA ALA A 33 2.78 -19.78 10.53
C ALA A 33 2.61 -21.11 9.78
N GLY A 34 3.73 -21.62 9.24
CA GLY A 34 3.75 -22.91 8.55
C GLY A 34 3.17 -22.90 7.12
N LYS A 35 2.81 -21.72 6.58
CA LYS A 35 2.28 -21.59 5.21
C LYS A 35 3.31 -20.91 4.31
N GLY A 36 3.69 -21.56 3.21
CA GLY A 36 4.61 -20.99 2.23
C GLY A 36 5.91 -20.53 2.87
N GLU A 37 6.29 -19.28 2.60
CA GLU A 37 7.53 -18.66 3.09
C GLU A 37 7.52 -18.48 4.62
N PHE A 38 6.35 -18.43 5.25
CA PHE A 38 6.20 -18.39 6.72
C PHE A 38 6.50 -19.73 7.41
N THR A 39 6.87 -20.78 6.67
CA THR A 39 7.45 -22.00 7.26
C THR A 39 8.75 -21.73 8.00
N LEU A 40 9.47 -20.66 7.65
CA LEU A 40 10.64 -20.15 8.37
C LEU A 40 10.38 -19.96 9.87
N TRP A 41 9.17 -19.53 10.23
CA TRP A 41 8.81 -19.23 11.62
C TRP A 41 8.66 -20.47 12.51
N ASN A 42 8.64 -21.68 11.94
CA ASN A 42 8.68 -22.92 12.72
C ASN A 42 10.00 -23.04 13.51
N ASP A 43 11.07 -22.40 13.04
CA ASP A 43 12.26 -22.14 13.85
C ASP A 43 12.03 -20.86 14.67
N GLU A 44 11.85 -21.02 15.97
CA GLU A 44 11.67 -19.91 16.90
C GLU A 44 12.87 -18.94 16.88
N THR A 45 14.08 -19.44 16.66
CA THR A 45 15.28 -18.61 16.57
C THR A 45 15.21 -17.70 15.35
N ALA A 46 14.77 -18.25 14.21
CA ALA A 46 14.54 -17.47 13.00
C ALA A 46 13.42 -16.45 13.24
N PHE A 47 12.29 -16.84 13.84
CA PHE A 47 11.18 -15.92 14.15
C PHE A 47 11.60 -14.74 15.05
N ARG A 48 12.56 -14.96 15.95
CA ARG A 48 13.08 -13.90 16.84
C ARG A 48 13.98 -12.88 16.14
N GLN A 49 14.41 -13.14 14.90
CA GLN A 49 15.27 -12.23 14.13
C GLN A 49 14.52 -11.11 13.40
N VAL A 50 13.22 -10.93 13.70
CA VAL A 50 12.43 -9.83 13.15
C VAL A 50 13.12 -8.48 13.33
N LYS A 51 13.14 -7.69 12.27
CA LYS A 51 13.69 -6.33 12.24
C LYS A 51 12.84 -5.44 11.35
N ILE A 52 13.01 -4.13 11.48
CA ILE A 52 12.39 -3.15 10.58
C ILE A 52 13.31 -3.00 9.36
N GLY A 53 12.78 -3.27 8.17
CA GLY A 53 13.45 -3.10 6.89
C GLY A 53 13.57 -1.64 6.47
N SER A 54 14.30 -1.36 5.39
CA SER A 54 14.56 0.03 4.96
C SER A 54 13.31 0.74 4.42
N GLY A 55 12.31 -0.01 3.95
CA GLY A 55 11.01 0.54 3.55
C GLY A 55 10.01 0.68 4.70
N GLY A 56 10.38 0.28 5.92
CA GLY A 56 9.50 0.30 7.09
C GLY A 56 8.67 -0.98 7.27
N GLU A 57 8.84 -1.98 6.41
CA GLU A 57 8.28 -3.33 6.56
C GLU A 57 8.95 -4.11 7.71
N LEU A 58 8.26 -5.12 8.24
CA LEU A 58 8.86 -6.04 9.20
C LEU A 58 9.45 -7.22 8.44
N VAL A 59 10.76 -7.41 8.51
CA VAL A 59 11.48 -8.46 7.77
C VAL A 59 12.11 -9.47 8.71
N TRP A 60 12.16 -10.72 8.27
CA TRP A 60 12.94 -11.80 8.89
C TRP A 60 14.16 -12.15 8.04
N ASN A 61 14.00 -12.19 6.72
CA ASN A 61 15.06 -12.38 5.73
C ASN A 61 14.66 -11.65 4.42
N GLU A 62 15.27 -12.01 3.29
CA GLU A 62 15.00 -11.39 1.98
C GLU A 62 13.65 -11.82 1.37
N GLU A 63 13.08 -12.93 1.83
CA GLU A 63 11.84 -13.52 1.27
C GLU A 63 10.63 -13.24 2.18
N VAL A 64 10.84 -13.22 3.49
CA VAL A 64 9.79 -13.11 4.49
C VAL A 64 9.74 -11.70 5.06
N ASP A 65 8.79 -10.93 4.55
CA ASP A 65 8.40 -9.62 5.05
C ASP A 65 6.90 -9.48 5.32
N LEU A 66 6.53 -8.49 6.12
CA LEU A 66 5.16 -8.08 6.37
C LEU A 66 5.04 -6.55 6.28
N CYS A 67 4.03 -6.11 5.55
CA CYS A 67 3.68 -4.70 5.46
C CYS A 67 3.24 -4.13 6.82
N ALA A 68 3.88 -3.06 7.27
CA ALA A 68 3.60 -2.43 8.55
C ALA A 68 2.20 -1.81 8.63
N ASP A 69 1.64 -1.35 7.51
CA ASP A 69 0.28 -0.80 7.47
C ASP A 69 -0.78 -1.88 7.74
N ALA A 70 -0.60 -3.07 7.15
CA ALA A 70 -1.50 -4.20 7.37
C ALA A 70 -1.49 -4.65 8.84
N LEU A 71 -0.31 -4.65 9.47
CA LEU A 71 -0.16 -4.95 10.89
C LEU A 71 -0.79 -3.86 11.78
N TYR A 72 -0.64 -2.58 11.41
CA TYR A 72 -1.24 -1.47 12.14
C TYR A 72 -2.77 -1.56 12.13
N LEU A 73 -3.35 -1.79 10.96
CA LEU A 73 -4.79 -1.99 10.78
C LEU A 73 -5.30 -3.15 11.63
N LYS A 74 -4.64 -4.30 11.52
CA LYS A 74 -4.98 -5.50 12.29
C LYS A 74 -4.91 -5.27 13.81
N MET A 75 -3.88 -4.54 14.27
CA MET A 75 -3.66 -4.23 15.68
C MET A 75 -4.69 -3.22 16.22
N THR A 76 -5.05 -2.22 15.42
CA THR A 76 -6.02 -1.18 15.82
C THR A 76 -7.47 -1.59 15.60
N GLY A 77 -7.71 -2.70 14.89
CA GLY A 77 -9.04 -3.15 14.51
C GLY A 77 -9.71 -2.26 13.45
N LYS A 78 -8.97 -1.31 12.89
CA LYS A 78 -9.44 -0.47 11.79
C LYS A 78 -9.50 -1.28 10.51
N SER A 79 -10.48 -1.00 9.68
CA SER A 79 -10.54 -1.53 8.33
C SER A 79 -9.82 -0.61 7.34
N PRO A 80 -9.44 -1.10 6.16
CA PRO A 80 -8.95 -0.24 5.07
C PRO A 80 -9.93 0.88 4.73
N GLU A 81 -11.24 0.62 4.84
CA GLU A 81 -12.30 1.59 4.60
C GLU A 81 -12.29 2.73 5.63
N ASP A 82 -12.00 2.44 6.91
CA ASP A 82 -11.86 3.48 7.94
C ASP A 82 -10.72 4.46 7.61
N ILE A 83 -9.64 3.96 7.00
CA ILE A 83 -8.53 4.80 6.53
C ILE A 83 -8.91 5.59 5.29
N LEU A 84 -9.58 4.94 4.33
CA LEU A 84 -10.08 5.61 3.13
C LEU A 84 -11.05 6.74 3.47
N GLU A 85 -11.91 6.55 4.47
CA GLU A 85 -12.84 7.59 4.92
C GLU A 85 -12.10 8.77 5.57
N LEU A 86 -11.09 8.52 6.42
CA LEU A 86 -10.24 9.57 6.97
C LEU A 86 -9.46 10.31 5.89
N ALA A 87 -8.92 9.59 4.90
CA ALA A 87 -8.26 10.19 3.76
C ALA A 87 -9.24 11.07 2.96
N ALA A 88 -10.44 10.57 2.68
CA ALA A 88 -11.49 11.29 1.97
C ALA A 88 -11.93 12.57 2.70
N GLN A 89 -11.98 12.56 4.04
CA GLN A 89 -12.27 13.77 4.83
C GLN A 89 -11.17 14.83 4.71
N VAL A 90 -9.89 14.41 4.65
CA VAL A 90 -8.77 15.33 4.38
C VAL A 90 -8.87 15.88 2.96
N TYR A 91 -9.11 15.03 1.97
CA TYR A 91 -9.29 15.46 0.57
C TYR A 91 -10.49 16.40 0.39
N ALA A 92 -11.60 16.16 1.07
CA ALA A 92 -12.79 17.02 1.03
C ALA A 92 -12.57 18.39 1.69
N GLY A 93 -11.54 18.53 2.52
CA GLY A 93 -11.12 19.80 3.13
C GLY A 93 -10.09 20.57 2.31
N LEU A 94 -9.56 19.99 1.23
CA LEU A 94 -8.64 20.69 0.33
C LEU A 94 -9.41 21.65 -0.58
N PRO A 95 -8.90 22.87 -0.82
CA PRO A 95 -9.47 23.74 -1.82
C PRO A 95 -9.37 23.08 -3.21
N ASP A 96 -10.38 23.27 -4.06
CA ASP A 96 -10.46 22.69 -5.42
C ASP A 96 -9.16 22.83 -6.23
N LYS A 97 -8.41 23.92 -6.02
CA LYS A 97 -7.12 24.18 -6.66
C LYS A 97 -6.03 23.18 -6.24
N GLU A 98 -5.95 22.82 -4.96
CA GLU A 98 -4.95 21.85 -4.47
C GLU A 98 -5.29 20.43 -4.93
N ILE A 99 -6.58 20.10 -5.03
CA ILE A 99 -7.04 18.84 -5.61
C ILE A 99 -6.63 18.77 -7.09
N GLN A 100 -6.91 19.83 -7.86
CA GLN A 100 -6.51 19.92 -9.26
C GLN A 100 -4.99 19.83 -9.46
N ASP A 101 -4.21 20.45 -8.58
CA ASP A 101 -2.75 20.38 -8.63
C ASP A 101 -2.24 18.96 -8.30
N ILE A 102 -2.84 18.26 -7.33
CA ILE A 102 -2.51 16.86 -7.00
C ILE A 102 -2.92 15.90 -8.12
N GLU A 103 -4.11 16.09 -8.70
CA GLU A 103 -4.59 15.32 -9.84
C GLU A 103 -3.69 15.53 -11.06
N LYS A 104 -3.30 16.77 -11.35
CA LYS A 104 -2.35 17.11 -12.41
C LYS A 104 -0.98 16.49 -12.17
N MET A 105 -0.46 16.52 -10.94
CA MET A 105 0.82 15.87 -10.59
C MET A 105 0.75 14.34 -10.67
N SER A 106 -0.40 13.75 -10.41
CA SER A 106 -0.62 12.29 -10.51
C SER A 106 -0.79 11.85 -11.96
N PHE A 107 -1.41 12.70 -12.79
CA PHE A 107 -1.56 12.53 -14.23
C PHE A 107 -0.21 12.67 -14.96
N ASP A 108 0.60 13.67 -14.59
CA ASP A 108 1.96 13.85 -15.12
C ASP A 108 2.86 12.63 -14.80
N ARG A 109 2.61 11.89 -13.69
CA ARG A 109 3.28 10.59 -13.41
C ARG A 109 2.71 9.42 -14.22
N GLY A 110 1.46 9.49 -14.66
CA GLY A 110 0.87 8.53 -15.59
C GLY A 110 1.55 8.54 -16.96
N ASP A 111 2.06 9.71 -17.37
CA ASP A 111 2.88 9.85 -18.58
C ASP A 111 4.29 9.23 -18.41
N PHE A 112 4.83 9.18 -17.18
CA PHE A 112 6.09 8.48 -16.88
C PHE A 112 5.95 6.95 -16.91
N PHE A 113 4.86 6.39 -16.36
CA PHE A 113 4.65 4.94 -16.34
C PHE A 113 4.23 4.37 -17.69
N ASN A 114 3.45 5.12 -18.49
CA ASN A 114 3.01 4.66 -19.81
C ASN A 114 4.10 4.75 -20.88
N ALA A 115 4.95 5.78 -20.88
CA ALA A 115 5.96 5.95 -21.93
C ALA A 115 7.02 4.82 -21.94
N GLU A 116 7.39 4.31 -20.76
CA GLU A 116 8.43 3.27 -20.62
C GLU A 116 7.85 1.86 -20.87
N ILE A 117 6.61 1.62 -20.45
CA ILE A 117 5.88 0.36 -20.72
C ILE A 117 5.48 0.24 -22.20
N GLU A 118 5.03 1.32 -22.85
CA GLU A 118 4.72 1.30 -24.28
C GLU A 118 5.99 1.12 -25.15
N ALA A 119 7.13 1.68 -24.73
CA ALA A 119 8.40 1.51 -25.42
C ALA A 119 8.95 0.07 -25.36
N GLU A 120 8.74 -0.65 -24.23
CA GLU A 120 9.12 -2.07 -24.11
C GLU A 120 8.13 -3.01 -24.83
N LEU A 121 6.82 -2.76 -24.73
CA LEU A 121 5.79 -3.58 -25.38
C LEU A 121 5.85 -3.49 -26.91
N ALA A 122 6.16 -2.32 -27.47
CA ALA A 122 6.31 -2.13 -28.92
C ALA A 122 7.50 -2.89 -29.53
N GLN A 123 8.53 -3.19 -28.74
CA GLN A 123 9.73 -3.90 -29.23
C GLN A 123 9.55 -5.42 -29.30
N HIS A 124 8.59 -6.00 -28.56
CA HIS A 124 8.51 -7.45 -28.38
C HIS A 124 7.30 -8.16 -29.01
N THR A 125 6.22 -7.46 -29.37
CA THR A 125 4.99 -8.18 -29.80
C THR A 125 4.44 -7.81 -31.17
N GLY A 126 4.83 -6.68 -31.77
CA GLY A 126 4.34 -6.28 -33.10
C GLY A 126 2.81 -6.20 -33.25
N VAL A 127 2.06 -6.20 -32.14
CA VAL A 127 0.60 -6.18 -32.11
C VAL A 127 0.16 -5.21 -31.01
N ILE A 128 -0.35 -4.06 -31.44
CA ILE A 128 -1.07 -3.11 -30.60
C ILE A 128 -2.48 -3.67 -30.39
N PRO A 129 -2.98 -3.87 -29.15
CA PRO A 129 -4.37 -4.24 -28.93
C PRO A 129 -5.30 -3.10 -29.41
N PRO A 130 -6.34 -3.39 -30.20
CA PRO A 130 -7.36 -2.41 -30.49
C PRO A 130 -8.29 -2.32 -29.29
N ASP A 131 -8.49 -1.08 -28.84
CA ASP A 131 -9.62 -0.65 -28.00
C ASP A 131 -9.55 -0.98 -26.50
N ILE A 132 -9.10 0.01 -25.72
CA ILE A 132 -9.80 0.41 -24.50
C ILE A 132 -9.81 1.95 -24.50
N ASP A 133 -10.88 2.52 -25.04
CA ASP A 133 -11.20 3.94 -24.96
C ASP A 133 -11.68 4.37 -23.54
N ALA A 134 -10.87 4.08 -22.51
CA ALA A 134 -11.15 4.55 -21.15
C ALA A 134 -10.94 6.08 -21.00
N ARG A 135 -10.29 6.71 -21.98
CA ARG A 135 -10.02 8.16 -22.00
C ARG A 135 -11.25 8.94 -22.45
N GLN A 136 -11.99 8.49 -23.47
CA GLN A 136 -13.17 9.23 -23.95
C GLN A 136 -14.36 9.12 -23.00
N GLU A 137 -14.66 7.94 -22.47
CA GLU A 137 -15.78 7.75 -21.52
C GLU A 137 -15.61 8.60 -20.25
N TYR A 138 -14.37 8.75 -19.77
CA TYR A 138 -14.08 9.56 -18.59
C TYR A 138 -14.12 11.08 -18.89
N SER A 139 -13.69 11.49 -20.09
CA SER A 139 -13.75 12.89 -20.52
C SER A 139 -15.20 13.36 -20.70
N ASP A 140 -16.06 12.51 -21.29
CA ASP A 140 -17.48 12.81 -21.51
C ASP A 140 -18.26 12.90 -20.20
N TYR A 141 -17.94 12.03 -19.22
CA TYR A 141 -18.52 12.08 -17.87
C TYR A 141 -18.20 13.39 -17.13
N LEU A 142 -16.98 13.91 -17.28
CA LEU A 142 -16.55 15.15 -16.63
C LEU A 142 -17.22 16.38 -17.27
N GLU A 143 -17.34 16.43 -18.59
CA GLU A 143 -18.03 17.52 -19.29
C GLU A 143 -19.52 17.61 -18.91
N GLU A 144 -20.22 16.48 -18.79
CA GLU A 144 -21.62 16.45 -18.37
C GLU A 144 -21.80 16.95 -16.92
N LYS A 145 -20.85 16.63 -16.03
CA LYS A 145 -20.89 17.05 -14.62
C LYS A 145 -20.62 18.54 -14.45
N HIS A 146 -19.75 19.13 -15.26
CA HIS A 146 -19.42 20.56 -15.19
C HIS A 146 -20.48 21.47 -15.84
N SER A 147 -21.27 20.95 -16.79
CA SER A 147 -22.36 21.70 -17.45
C SER A 147 -23.61 21.90 -16.57
N ARG A 148 -23.75 21.12 -15.48
CA ARG A 148 -24.90 21.17 -14.56
C ARG A 148 -24.67 22.02 -13.29
N ARG A 149 -23.63 22.85 -13.23
CA ARG A 149 -23.36 23.79 -12.14
C ARG A 149 -23.58 25.24 -12.56
#